data_AF-A0A9D6T376-F1
#
_entry.id   AF-A0A9D6T376-F1
#
_cell.length_a   1.000
_cell.length_b   1.000
_cell.length_c   1.000
_cell.angle_alpha   90.00
_cell.angle_beta   90.00
_cell.angle_gamma   90.00
#
_symmetry.space_group_name_H-M   'P 1'
#
loop_
_entity.id
_entity.type
_entity.pdbx_description
1 polymer ?
#
loop_
_entity_poly.entity_id
_entity_poly.type
_entity_poly.pdbx_seq_one_letter_code
_entity_poly.pdbx_strand_id
1 'polypeptide(L)'
;MEQLPLPQVIARMDSQRLRGYREHLDFYNGVQWLGTARRRERRLTFNYAKVFVDKVTAYLMSSRTFSVLPAGTSSAARERAGRAEQLLRQVHEDNNLE
;
A
#
# COMPACT_ATOMS: atom_id res chain seq x y z
N MET A 1 33.40 12.43 -13.02
CA MET A 1 32.40 11.58 -12.34
C MET A 1 31.07 11.87 -13.01
N GLU A 2 30.45 10.89 -13.66
CA GLU A 2 29.14 11.08 -14.29
C GLU A 2 28.04 11.24 -13.24
N GLN A 3 27.21 12.26 -13.39
CA GLN A 3 26.01 12.44 -12.57
C GLN A 3 24.89 11.59 -13.18
N LEU A 4 24.59 10.46 -12.57
CA LEU A 4 23.48 9.60 -12.99
C LEU A 4 22.14 10.36 -12.85
N PRO A 5 21.20 10.21 -13.79
CA PRO A 5 19.92 10.92 -13.75
C PRO A 5 19.10 10.49 -12.52
N LEU A 6 18.36 11.44 -11.94
CA LEU A 6 17.68 11.29 -10.64
C LEU A 6 16.91 9.97 -10.44
N PRO A 7 16.14 9.43 -11.41
CA PRO A 7 15.45 8.15 -11.25
C PRO A 7 16.40 6.96 -11.01
N GLN A 8 17.59 6.96 -11.62
CA GLN A 8 18.61 5.92 -11.42
C GLN A 8 19.32 6.06 -10.07
N VAL A 9 19.39 7.27 -9.51
CA VAL A 9 19.90 7.52 -8.16
C VAL A 9 18.89 6.99 -7.12
N ILE A 10 17.62 7.38 -7.24
CA ILE A 10 16.52 6.92 -6.37
C ILE A 10 16.40 5.38 -6.39
N ALA A 11 16.44 4.75 -7.57
CA ALA A 11 16.37 3.31 -7.70
C ALA A 11 17.53 2.55 -7.02
N ARG A 12 18.68 3.20 -6.79
CA ARG A 12 19.82 2.64 -6.05
C ARG A 12 19.69 2.88 -4.54
N MET A 13 19.24 4.08 -4.13
CA MET A 13 19.00 4.43 -2.73
C MET A 13 17.96 3.50 -2.09
N ASP A 14 16.86 3.21 -2.79
CA ASP A 14 15.74 2.42 -2.28
C ASP A 14 15.84 0.91 -2.58
N SER A 15 17.02 0.42 -2.95
CA SER A 15 17.23 -0.97 -3.40
C SER A 15 16.78 -2.05 -2.40
N GLN A 16 16.86 -1.79 -1.09
CA GLN A 16 16.29 -2.68 -0.06
C GLN A 16 14.76 -2.64 -0.03
N ARG A 17 14.13 -1.46 -0.14
CA ARG A 17 12.67 -1.31 -0.13
C ARG A 17 12.04 -1.96 -1.36
N LEU A 18 12.65 -1.74 -2.54
CA LEU A 18 12.22 -2.35 -3.80
C LEU A 18 12.35 -3.88 -3.78
N ARG A 19 13.38 -4.42 -3.12
CA ARG A 19 13.54 -5.87 -2.89
C ARG A 19 12.40 -6.41 -2.02
N GLY A 20 12.14 -5.80 -0.86
CA GLY A 20 11.05 -6.22 0.03
C GLY A 20 9.67 -6.17 -0.64
N TYR A 21 9.37 -5.10 -1.39
CA TYR A 21 8.13 -5.02 -2.19
C TYR A 21 8.01 -6.18 -3.19
N ARG A 22 9.11 -6.56 -3.85
CA ARG A 22 9.11 -7.72 -4.75
C ARG A 22 8.89 -9.02 -4.00
N GLU A 23 9.59 -9.25 -2.88
CA GLU A 23 9.46 -10.47 -2.08
C GLU A 23 8.03 -10.64 -1.53
N HIS A 24 7.38 -9.56 -1.09
CA HIS A 24 5.97 -9.58 -0.67
C HIS A 24 4.99 -9.79 -1.83
N LEU A 25 5.25 -9.21 -3.01
CA LEU A 25 4.43 -9.43 -4.21
C LEU A 25 4.56 -10.85 -4.76
N ASP A 26 5.78 -11.39 -4.80
CA ASP A 26 6.06 -12.78 -5.19
C ASP A 26 5.37 -13.76 -4.20
N PHE A 27 5.42 -13.47 -2.88
CA PHE A 27 4.65 -14.23 -1.86
C PHE A 27 3.13 -14.18 -2.08
N TYR A 28 2.56 -12.99 -2.31
CA TYR A 28 1.13 -12.78 -2.56
C TYR A 28 0.65 -13.50 -3.84
N ASN A 29 1.49 -13.54 -4.88
CA ASN A 29 1.24 -14.29 -6.11
C ASN A 29 1.43 -15.81 -5.95
N GLY A 30 1.89 -16.30 -4.80
CA GLY A 30 2.11 -17.73 -4.55
C GLY A 30 3.45 -18.27 -5.06
N VAL A 31 4.40 -17.38 -5.40
CA VAL A 31 5.79 -17.69 -5.80
C VAL A 31 6.63 -17.92 -4.53
N GLN A 32 6.24 -18.93 -3.75
CA GLN A 32 6.79 -19.23 -2.42
C GLN A 32 7.93 -20.28 -2.46
N TRP A 33 8.20 -20.85 -3.63
CA TRP A 33 9.16 -21.94 -3.80
C TRP A 33 10.59 -21.44 -3.91
N LEU A 34 11.41 -21.73 -2.90
CA LEU A 34 12.83 -21.40 -2.88
C LEU A 34 13.60 -22.14 -3.98
N GLY A 35 14.39 -21.39 -4.76
CA GLY A 35 15.27 -21.93 -5.80
C GLY A 35 14.57 -22.38 -7.09
N THR A 36 15.36 -22.54 -8.14
CA THR A 36 14.91 -22.95 -9.48
C THR A 36 14.21 -24.31 -9.46
N ALA A 37 13.12 -24.45 -10.23
CA ALA A 37 12.46 -25.74 -10.43
C ALA A 37 13.39 -26.73 -11.16
N ARG A 38 13.46 -27.96 -10.66
CA ARG A 38 14.27 -29.05 -11.25
C ARG A 38 13.53 -29.67 -12.44
N ARG A 39 14.28 -30.27 -13.37
CA ARG A 39 13.71 -30.93 -14.55
C ARG A 39 12.76 -32.06 -14.12
N ARG A 40 11.50 -32.02 -14.57
CA ARG A 40 10.37 -32.90 -14.19
C ARG A 40 9.78 -32.69 -12.78
N GLU A 41 10.21 -31.68 -12.02
CA GLU A 41 9.56 -31.31 -10.76
C GLU A 41 8.16 -30.75 -11.02
N ARG A 42 7.17 -31.15 -10.22
CA ARG A 42 5.81 -30.58 -10.21
C ARG A 42 5.60 -29.85 -8.89
N ARG A 43 5.36 -28.54 -8.96
CA ARG A 43 5.06 -27.68 -7.81
C ARG A 43 3.58 -27.27 -7.86
N LEU A 44 2.90 -27.30 -6.71
CA LEU A 44 1.49 -26.92 -6.57
C LEU A 44 1.37 -25.96 -5.38
N THR A 45 1.16 -24.66 -5.63
CA THR A 45 0.87 -23.69 -4.56
C THR A 45 -0.63 -23.59 -4.35
N PHE A 46 -1.11 -23.94 -3.16
CA PHE A 46 -2.46 -23.61 -2.71
C PHE A 46 -2.44 -22.24 -2.04
N ASN A 47 -2.70 -21.17 -2.81
CA ASN A 47 -2.49 -19.79 -2.37
C ASN A 47 -3.60 -19.26 -1.44
N TYR A 48 -3.72 -19.85 -0.26
CA TYR A 48 -4.59 -19.36 0.81
C TYR A 48 -4.14 -17.99 1.37
N ALA A 49 -2.85 -17.66 1.26
CA ALA A 49 -2.30 -16.38 1.69
C ALA A 49 -2.97 -15.20 0.98
N LYS A 50 -3.14 -15.26 -0.35
CA LYS A 50 -3.88 -14.24 -1.11
C LYS A 50 -5.32 -14.10 -0.63
N VAL A 51 -6.05 -15.20 -0.43
CA VAL A 51 -7.44 -15.18 0.04
C VAL A 51 -7.57 -14.51 1.42
N PHE A 52 -6.64 -14.79 2.33
CA PHE A 52 -6.61 -14.15 3.64
C PHE A 52 -6.28 -12.66 3.55
N VAL A 53 -5.25 -12.27 2.79
CA VAL A 53 -4.88 -10.86 2.54
C VAL A 53 -6.06 -10.11 1.93
N ASP A 54 -6.66 -10.61 0.86
CA ASP A 54 -7.79 -9.97 0.19
C ASP A 54 -8.98 -9.79 1.15
N LYS A 55 -9.28 -10.79 1.99
CA LYS A 55 -10.41 -10.73 2.94
C LYS A 55 -10.16 -9.77 4.12
N VAL A 56 -8.94 -9.75 4.67
CA VAL A 56 -8.55 -8.81 5.73
C VAL A 56 -8.49 -7.40 5.19
N THR A 57 -7.90 -7.19 4.00
CA THR A 57 -7.88 -5.89 3.33
C THR A 57 -9.29 -5.39 3.05
N ALA A 58 -10.20 -6.23 2.51
CA ALA A 58 -11.59 -5.81 2.28
C ALA A 58 -12.28 -5.29 3.56
N TYR A 59 -12.09 -5.97 4.70
CA TYR A 59 -12.68 -5.56 5.98
C TYR A 59 -12.04 -4.28 6.55
N LEU A 60 -10.72 -4.13 6.45
CA LEU A 60 -9.99 -2.91 6.84
C LEU A 60 -10.31 -1.72 5.92
N MET A 61 -10.66 -1.97 4.65
CA MET A 61 -11.06 -0.93 3.71
C MET A 61 -12.54 -0.55 3.90
N SER A 62 -13.46 -1.47 4.17
CA SER A 62 -14.89 -1.15 4.34
C SER A 62 -15.25 -0.40 5.65
N SER A 63 -14.27 0.22 6.33
CA SER A 63 -14.43 0.84 7.66
C SER A 63 -13.63 2.15 7.86
N ARG A 64 -13.09 2.77 6.78
CA ARG A 64 -12.16 3.94 6.80
C ARG A 64 -12.80 5.34 6.97
N THR A 65 -13.61 5.60 7.99
CA THR A 65 -14.11 6.99 8.18
C THR A 65 -13.00 7.94 8.60
N PHE A 66 -12.80 9.05 7.87
CA PHE A 66 -11.90 10.14 8.28
C PHE A 66 -12.58 11.04 9.31
N SER A 67 -11.82 11.47 10.33
CA SER A 67 -12.22 12.54 11.24
C SER A 67 -11.04 13.47 11.50
N VAL A 68 -11.25 14.78 11.37
CA VAL A 68 -10.18 15.78 11.58
C VAL A 68 -10.35 16.45 12.93
N LEU A 69 -9.42 16.16 13.86
CA LEU A 69 -9.40 16.81 15.16
C LEU A 69 -8.88 18.25 15.05
N PRO A 70 -9.53 19.24 15.70
CA PRO A 70 -9.06 20.61 15.70
C PRO A 70 -7.82 20.77 16.58
N ALA A 71 -6.79 21.45 16.06
CA ALA A 71 -5.52 21.73 16.76
C ALA A 71 -5.64 22.79 17.89
N GLY A 72 -6.81 22.94 18.51
CA GLY A 72 -7.09 23.93 19.55
C GLY A 72 -8.59 24.15 19.80
N THR A 73 -8.92 24.91 20.84
CA THR A 73 -10.29 25.12 21.33
C THR A 73 -11.04 26.31 20.72
N SER A 74 -10.39 27.09 19.83
CA SER A 74 -11.00 28.26 19.18
C SER A 74 -11.99 27.87 18.07
N SER A 75 -12.96 28.74 17.77
CA SER A 75 -13.91 28.57 16.65
C SER A 75 -13.17 28.36 15.33
N ALA A 76 -12.22 29.23 15.01
CA ALA A 76 -11.39 29.16 13.80
C ALA A 76 -10.54 27.87 13.70
N ALA A 77 -10.23 27.18 14.80
CA ALA A 77 -9.60 25.86 14.77
C ALA A 77 -10.61 24.77 14.36
N ARG A 78 -11.84 24.80 14.91
CA ARG A 78 -12.94 23.88 14.54
C ARG A 78 -13.37 24.08 13.09
N GLU A 79 -13.54 25.32 12.63
CA GLU A 79 -13.89 25.64 11.24
C GLU A 79 -12.83 25.22 10.22
N ARG A 80 -11.55 25.22 10.61
CA ARG A 80 -10.45 24.74 9.75
C ARG A 80 -10.46 23.20 9.70
N ALA A 81 -10.70 22.54 10.82
CA ALA A 81 -10.83 21.09 10.88
C ALA A 81 -12.02 20.58 10.03
N GLY A 82 -13.21 21.17 10.20
CA GLY A 82 -14.40 20.81 9.41
C GLY A 82 -14.21 20.99 7.90
N ARG A 83 -13.57 22.08 7.47
CA ARG A 83 -13.21 22.29 6.05
C ARG A 83 -12.19 21.27 5.54
N ALA A 84 -11.21 20.88 6.36
CA ALA A 84 -10.27 19.83 5.99
C ALA A 84 -10.94 18.45 5.87
N GLU A 85 -11.89 18.12 6.76
CA GLU A 85 -12.67 16.89 6.66
C GLU A 85 -13.56 16.85 5.42
N GLN A 86 -14.20 17.97 5.07
CA GLN A 86 -14.98 18.10 3.83
C GLN A 86 -14.12 17.89 2.58
N LEU A 87 -12.92 18.48 2.51
CA LEU A 87 -11.99 18.29 1.40
C LEU A 87 -11.47 16.86 1.31
N LEU A 88 -11.18 16.20 2.45
CA LEU A 88 -10.80 14.78 2.47
C LEU A 88 -11.94 13.87 2.01
N ARG A 89 -13.20 14.19 2.36
CA ARG A 89 -14.37 13.44 1.90
C ARG A 89 -14.61 13.62 0.40
N GLN A 90 -14.51 14.85 -0.13
CA GLN A 90 -14.58 15.09 -1.57
C GLN A 90 -13.49 14.30 -2.32
N VAL A 91 -12.23 14.33 -1.86
CA VAL A 91 -11.14 13.57 -2.49
C VAL A 91 -11.37 12.05 -2.39
N HIS A 92 -12.05 11.55 -1.35
CA HIS A 92 -12.44 10.15 -1.22
C HIS A 92 -13.49 9.74 -2.26
N GLU A 93 -14.52 10.56 -2.43
CA GLU A 93 -15.58 10.41 -3.44
C GLU A 93 -14.99 10.48 -4.87
N ASP A 94 -14.22 11.54 -5.19
CA ASP A 94 -13.58 11.77 -6.49
C ASP A 94 -12.66 10.60 -6.93
N ASN A 95 -12.05 9.89 -5.98
CA ASN A 95 -11.16 8.75 -6.25
C ASN A 95 -11.86 7.39 -6.22
N ASN A 96 -13.19 7.35 -6.07
CA ASN A 96 -14.00 6.11 -5.99
C ASN A 96 -13.47 5.16 -4.90
N LEU A 97 -13.26 5.70 -3.69
CA LEU A 97 -12.67 4.97 -2.58
C LEU A 97 -13.68 4.37 -1.60
N GLU A 98 -14.98 4.34 -1.91
CA GLU A 98 -16.01 3.63 -1.13
C GLU A 98 -16.04 2.11 -1.44
#